data_AF-A0A9E3AZZ8-F1
#
_entry.id   AF-A0A9E3AZZ8-F1
#
_cell.length_a   1.000
_cell.length_b   1.000
_cell.length_c   1.000
_cell.angle_alpha   90.00
_cell.angle_beta   90.00
_cell.angle_gamma   90.00
#
_symmetry.space_group_name_H-M   'P 1'
#
loop_
_entity.id
_entity.type
_entity.pdbx_description
1 polymer ?
#
loop_
_entity_poly.entity_id
_entity_poly.type
_entity_poly.pdbx_seq_one_letter_code
_entity_poly.pdbx_strand_id
1 'polypeptide(L)'
;GSIKKYYEGAIRIVEVPRAAGLKGANTSVPDVAASSWTKFDEELKKASCMLLHLAEGTSDAARKHFLSLKNDKGEWAVSDALAGIHCTALRGAADFDVLGKAGASVVWSPLSNLLLYGDTTQVDVARSSGCKVSLGSDWSPSGSKNLLAELKVAHIVSQVRNLGFSDKDLVAAVTIVPARILKWDALLGSIEVGKLADLTVVSGTAGDPYSKLRQAKEGDIALVVIDGAPKYGRSSLMKTLAPGAETVHVGSHVHMAAFDKDPDLSFVTLAQATAALADGLERLPDLVAKKPMMMAARAPQSWALDFDEQEDEPFDLDPNQWGDMHRTMLMAAAPLPTVPVELDPLTIAGDPKYFDRIKAAINIPADIKAEIAKLV
;
A
#
# COMPACT_ATOMS: atom_id res chain seq x y z
N GLY A 1 16.60 4.10 -24.38
CA GLY A 1 15.56 3.81 -23.40
C GLY A 1 16.03 2.64 -22.57
N SER A 2 16.02 2.78 -21.25
CA SER A 2 16.03 1.62 -20.36
C SER A 2 14.77 0.80 -20.63
N ILE A 3 14.90 -0.52 -20.76
CA ILE A 3 13.75 -1.41 -20.82
C ILE A 3 13.34 -1.63 -19.36
N LYS A 4 12.26 -0.98 -18.90
CA LYS A 4 11.65 -1.25 -17.59
C LYS A 4 10.75 -2.48 -17.76
N LYS A 5 11.14 -3.61 -17.16
CA LYS A 5 10.34 -4.84 -17.14
C LYS A 5 9.69 -4.96 -15.77
N TYR A 6 8.37 -4.99 -15.74
CA TYR A 6 7.61 -5.34 -14.53
C TYR A 6 7.41 -6.86 -14.51
N TYR A 7 7.85 -7.52 -13.43
CA TYR A 7 7.77 -8.99 -13.31
C TYR A 7 6.34 -9.48 -13.10
N GLU A 8 6.04 -10.69 -13.57
CA GLU A 8 4.76 -11.34 -13.30
C GLU A 8 4.71 -11.78 -11.82
N GLY A 9 3.78 -11.22 -11.05
CA GLY A 9 3.63 -11.51 -9.62
C GLY A 9 2.45 -12.44 -9.33
N ALA A 10 2.09 -12.55 -8.06
CA ALA A 10 0.86 -13.23 -7.63
C ALA A 10 -0.36 -12.29 -7.58
N ILE A 11 -0.17 -11.00 -7.89
CA ILE A 11 -1.17 -9.92 -7.69
C ILE A 11 -1.27 -9.04 -8.94
N ARG A 12 -2.36 -8.27 -9.03
CA ARG A 12 -2.47 -7.20 -10.03
C ARG A 12 -1.56 -6.03 -9.63
N ILE A 13 -0.80 -5.54 -10.60
CA ILE A 13 0.05 -4.35 -10.52
C ILE A 13 -0.71 -3.23 -11.22
N VAL A 14 -0.93 -2.11 -10.54
CA VAL A 14 -1.85 -1.05 -11.03
C VAL A 14 -1.22 -0.20 -12.13
N GLU A 15 0.09 -0.13 -12.17
CA GLU A 15 0.92 0.60 -13.13
C GLU A 15 0.89 -0.11 -14.50
N VAL A 16 0.88 -1.45 -14.48
CA VAL A 16 0.86 -2.28 -15.69
C VAL A 16 -0.21 -3.36 -15.56
N PRO A 17 -1.50 -2.99 -15.59
CA PRO A 17 -2.57 -3.94 -15.41
C PRO A 17 -2.70 -4.78 -16.68
N ARG A 18 -2.52 -6.09 -16.53
CA ARG A 18 -2.34 -7.00 -17.69
C ARG A 18 -3.63 -7.54 -18.28
N ALA A 19 -4.77 -7.31 -17.64
CA ALA A 19 -6.06 -7.68 -18.20
C ALA A 19 -6.55 -6.60 -19.17
N ALA A 20 -7.05 -7.03 -20.33
CA ALA A 20 -7.58 -6.13 -21.35
C ALA A 20 -8.68 -5.23 -20.77
N GLY A 21 -8.63 -3.93 -21.08
CA GLY A 21 -9.61 -2.94 -20.63
C GLY A 21 -9.30 -2.29 -19.28
N LEU A 22 -8.30 -2.77 -18.53
CA LEU A 22 -7.79 -2.07 -17.36
C LEU A 22 -6.74 -1.02 -17.78
N LYS A 23 -6.87 0.20 -17.25
CA LYS A 23 -5.93 1.30 -17.52
C LYS A 23 -4.88 1.38 -16.42
N GLY A 24 -3.62 1.60 -16.80
CA GLY A 24 -2.54 1.84 -15.84
C GLY A 24 -2.78 3.09 -15.01
N ALA A 25 -2.37 3.03 -13.74
CA ALA A 25 -2.21 4.18 -12.87
C ALA A 25 -0.76 4.67 -12.90
N ASN A 26 -0.56 5.96 -12.71
CA ASN A 26 0.73 6.54 -12.40
C ASN A 26 0.87 6.59 -10.89
N THR A 27 2.07 6.34 -10.37
CA THR A 27 2.40 6.43 -8.95
C THR A 27 3.47 7.47 -8.75
N SER A 28 3.36 8.22 -7.66
CA SER A 28 4.43 9.11 -7.22
C SER A 28 4.48 9.14 -5.70
N VAL A 29 5.65 8.80 -5.16
CA VAL A 29 5.92 8.82 -3.71
C VAL A 29 6.29 10.22 -3.23
N PRO A 30 7.09 11.00 -3.93
CA PRO A 30 7.40 12.35 -3.48
C PRO A 30 6.25 13.31 -3.86
N ASP A 31 5.80 14.18 -2.96
CA ASP A 31 4.85 15.22 -3.36
C ASP A 31 5.44 16.21 -4.39
N VAL A 32 4.54 16.97 -5.01
CA VAL A 32 4.84 17.91 -6.08
C VAL A 32 5.41 19.21 -5.52
N ALA A 33 6.60 19.61 -5.99
CA ALA A 33 7.14 20.94 -5.74
C ALA A 33 6.31 22.01 -6.49
N ALA A 34 6.10 23.18 -5.88
CA ALA A 34 5.35 24.27 -6.51
C ALA A 34 5.94 24.71 -7.88
N SER A 35 7.27 24.62 -8.05
CA SER A 35 7.96 24.89 -9.32
C SER A 35 7.59 23.92 -10.44
N SER A 36 7.07 22.75 -10.09
CA SER A 36 6.67 21.68 -11.02
C SER A 36 5.19 21.67 -11.36
N TRP A 37 4.41 22.63 -10.85
CA TRP A 37 2.95 22.65 -10.97
C TRP A 37 2.46 22.42 -12.40
N THR A 38 3.01 23.13 -13.40
CA THR A 38 2.58 23.00 -14.80
C THR A 38 2.81 21.60 -15.34
N LYS A 39 3.98 21.00 -15.06
CA LYS A 39 4.30 19.64 -15.51
C LYS A 39 3.36 18.63 -14.86
N PHE A 40 3.15 18.76 -13.55
CA PHE A 40 2.26 17.87 -12.82
C PHE A 40 0.80 17.97 -13.33
N ASP A 41 0.29 19.19 -13.54
CA ASP A 41 -1.06 19.40 -14.07
C ASP A 41 -1.22 18.79 -15.48
N GLU A 42 -0.20 18.92 -16.34
CA GLU A 42 -0.18 18.28 -17.67
C GLU A 42 -0.19 16.75 -17.58
N GLU A 43 0.57 16.15 -16.66
CA GLU A 43 0.57 14.70 -16.45
C GLU A 43 -0.74 14.20 -15.82
N LEU A 44 -1.27 14.91 -14.83
CA LEU A 44 -2.55 14.59 -14.20
C LEU A 44 -3.71 14.59 -15.20
N LYS A 45 -3.69 15.48 -16.20
CA LYS A 45 -4.70 15.53 -17.27
C LYS A 45 -4.61 14.36 -18.26
N LYS A 46 -3.45 13.70 -18.37
CA LYS A 46 -3.25 12.53 -19.23
C LYS A 46 -3.51 11.21 -18.49
N ALA A 47 -3.30 11.20 -17.18
CA ALA A 47 -3.40 10.02 -16.34
C ALA A 47 -4.85 9.52 -16.22
N SER A 48 -5.02 8.19 -16.22
CA SER A 48 -6.29 7.58 -15.82
C SER A 48 -6.51 7.67 -14.31
N CYS A 49 -5.42 7.51 -13.57
CA CYS A 49 -5.34 7.66 -12.12
C CYS A 49 -3.89 8.05 -11.76
N MET A 50 -3.72 8.99 -10.85
CA MET A 50 -2.45 9.39 -10.25
C MET A 50 -2.52 9.12 -8.75
N LEU A 51 -1.78 8.11 -8.30
CA LEU A 51 -1.60 7.75 -6.90
C LEU A 51 -0.42 8.56 -6.35
N LEU A 52 -0.71 9.57 -5.53
CA LEU A 52 0.27 10.52 -5.04
C LEU A 52 0.30 10.48 -3.51
N HIS A 53 1.46 10.26 -2.88
CA HIS A 53 1.55 10.59 -1.45
C HIS A 53 1.36 12.09 -1.31
N LEU A 54 0.34 12.46 -0.54
CA LEU A 54 -0.13 13.84 -0.49
C LEU A 54 -0.27 14.25 0.95
N ALA A 55 0.55 15.22 1.36
CA ALA A 55 0.50 15.83 2.68
C ALA A 55 0.55 14.77 3.82
N GLU A 56 1.47 13.83 3.67
CA GLU A 56 1.76 12.81 4.67
C GLU A 56 2.43 13.42 5.91
N GLY A 57 1.82 13.23 7.08
CA GLY A 57 2.22 13.84 8.34
C GLY A 57 1.15 14.73 8.96
N THR A 58 1.48 15.48 10.00
CA THR A 58 0.52 16.31 10.75
C THR A 58 0.91 17.79 10.81
N SER A 59 2.06 18.16 10.22
CA SER A 59 2.64 19.50 10.32
C SER A 59 2.18 20.45 9.21
N ASP A 60 2.38 21.76 9.42
CA ASP A 60 2.20 22.78 8.37
C ASP A 60 3.12 22.54 7.16
N ALA A 61 4.31 21.96 7.38
CA ALA A 61 5.22 21.57 6.32
C ALA A 61 4.62 20.48 5.44
N ALA A 62 4.08 19.41 6.02
CA ALA A 62 3.36 18.36 5.28
C ALA A 62 2.17 18.95 4.50
N ARG A 63 1.37 19.81 5.16
CA ARG A 63 0.23 20.49 4.51
C ARG A 63 0.65 21.36 3.32
N LYS A 64 1.86 21.93 3.33
CA LYS A 64 2.38 22.78 2.25
C LYS A 64 2.41 22.03 0.92
N HIS A 65 2.65 20.72 0.91
CA HIS A 65 2.65 19.93 -0.32
C HIS A 65 1.28 19.89 -1.00
N PHE A 66 0.20 19.78 -0.24
CA PHE A 66 -1.14 19.97 -0.77
C PHE A 66 -1.33 21.39 -1.32
N LEU A 67 -0.88 22.43 -0.59
CA LEU A 67 -0.97 23.81 -1.07
C LEU A 67 -0.14 24.07 -2.33
N SER A 68 0.95 23.35 -2.55
CA SER A 68 1.76 23.42 -3.79
C SER A 68 0.98 22.99 -5.03
N LEU A 69 -0.15 22.26 -4.87
CA LEU A 69 -1.07 21.97 -5.96
C LEU A 69 -1.89 23.19 -6.39
N LYS A 70 -1.77 24.32 -5.70
CA LYS A 70 -2.36 25.60 -6.11
C LYS A 70 -1.28 26.53 -6.66
N ASN A 71 -1.43 26.99 -7.90
CA ASN A 71 -0.49 27.94 -8.49
C ASN A 71 -0.76 29.39 -8.03
N ASP A 72 0.14 30.31 -8.40
CA ASP A 72 0.06 31.74 -8.06
C ASP A 72 -1.18 32.46 -8.62
N LYS A 73 -1.83 31.88 -9.66
CA LYS A 73 -3.09 32.38 -10.22
C LYS A 73 -4.32 31.87 -9.46
N GLY A 74 -4.11 30.96 -8.52
CA GLY A 74 -5.14 30.34 -7.70
C GLY A 74 -5.82 29.12 -8.34
N GLU A 75 -5.25 28.58 -9.41
CA GLU A 75 -5.73 27.37 -10.08
C GLU A 75 -5.18 26.13 -9.38
N TRP A 76 -5.99 25.09 -9.26
CA TRP A 76 -5.62 23.83 -8.60
C TRP A 76 -5.31 22.74 -9.63
N ALA A 77 -4.18 22.07 -9.47
CA ALA A 77 -3.83 20.84 -10.19
C ALA A 77 -4.45 19.64 -9.45
N VAL A 78 -5.78 19.57 -9.47
CA VAL A 78 -6.57 18.53 -8.81
C VAL A 78 -7.70 18.13 -9.76
N SER A 79 -7.89 16.83 -9.95
CA SER A 79 -8.94 16.26 -10.80
C SER A 79 -9.44 14.93 -10.23
N ASP A 80 -10.41 14.31 -10.91
CA ASP A 80 -10.93 13.00 -10.54
C ASP A 80 -9.96 11.84 -10.83
N ALA A 81 -8.82 12.13 -11.46
CA ALA A 81 -7.70 11.20 -11.61
C ALA A 81 -6.81 11.17 -10.35
N LEU A 82 -6.80 12.23 -9.53
CA LEU A 82 -5.96 12.29 -8.34
C LEU A 82 -6.50 11.40 -7.22
N ALA A 83 -5.63 10.56 -6.68
CA ALA A 83 -5.84 9.78 -5.47
C ALA A 83 -4.70 10.07 -4.49
N GLY A 84 -4.99 10.90 -3.48
CA GLY A 84 -4.03 11.28 -2.46
C GLY A 84 -3.88 10.19 -1.41
N ILE A 85 -2.68 9.62 -1.28
CA ILE A 85 -2.31 8.66 -0.24
C ILE A 85 -1.98 9.45 1.03
N HIS A 86 -2.42 8.93 2.17
CA HIS A 86 -2.39 9.55 3.49
C HIS A 86 -3.34 10.74 3.59
N CYS A 87 -2.99 11.92 3.07
CA CYS A 87 -3.80 13.15 3.24
C CYS A 87 -3.95 13.59 4.71
N THR A 88 -3.01 13.19 5.58
CA THR A 88 -3.11 13.33 7.04
C THR A 88 -3.04 14.79 7.50
N ALA A 89 -2.25 15.64 6.82
CA ALA A 89 -2.07 17.04 7.22
C ALA A 89 -3.17 17.99 6.70
N LEU A 90 -4.16 17.51 5.93
CA LEU A 90 -5.25 18.35 5.44
C LEU A 90 -6.18 18.77 6.59
N ARG A 91 -6.63 20.02 6.55
CA ARG A 91 -7.35 20.72 7.63
C ARG A 91 -8.83 20.87 7.32
N GLY A 92 -9.59 19.85 7.69
CA GLY A 92 -11.05 19.89 7.67
C GLY A 92 -11.64 20.22 6.30
N ALA A 93 -12.86 20.75 6.28
CA ALA A 93 -13.60 20.98 5.04
C ALA A 93 -12.91 21.97 4.09
N ALA A 94 -12.14 22.94 4.62
CA ALA A 94 -11.46 23.94 3.80
C ALA A 94 -10.49 23.32 2.76
N ASP A 95 -9.85 22.21 3.14
CA ASP A 95 -8.91 21.50 2.28
C ASP A 95 -9.60 20.36 1.52
N PHE A 96 -10.41 19.55 2.20
CA PHE A 96 -11.08 18.41 1.56
C PHE A 96 -12.13 18.83 0.53
N ASP A 97 -12.72 20.02 0.63
CA ASP A 97 -13.62 20.55 -0.40
C ASP A 97 -12.92 20.76 -1.74
N VAL A 98 -11.61 21.06 -1.74
CA VAL A 98 -10.84 21.21 -2.98
C VAL A 98 -10.76 19.86 -3.70
N LEU A 99 -10.40 18.81 -2.96
CA LEU A 99 -10.32 17.45 -3.48
C LEU A 99 -11.70 16.95 -3.92
N GLY A 100 -12.70 17.08 -3.06
CA GLY A 100 -14.04 16.54 -3.30
C GLY A 100 -14.77 17.23 -4.44
N LYS A 101 -14.69 18.57 -4.58
CA LYS A 101 -15.28 19.30 -5.71
C LYS A 101 -14.64 18.95 -7.06
N ALA A 102 -13.36 18.58 -7.05
CA ALA A 102 -12.65 18.11 -8.23
C ALA A 102 -12.89 16.61 -8.53
N GLY A 103 -13.57 15.88 -7.63
CA GLY A 103 -13.82 14.44 -7.76
C GLY A 103 -12.64 13.56 -7.37
N ALA A 104 -11.60 14.13 -6.75
CA ALA A 104 -10.41 13.43 -6.28
C ALA A 104 -10.75 12.46 -5.15
N SER A 105 -9.80 11.58 -4.85
CA SER A 105 -9.97 10.48 -3.89
C SER A 105 -8.86 10.49 -2.84
N VAL A 106 -9.11 9.81 -1.72
CA VAL A 106 -8.17 9.65 -0.61
C VAL A 106 -7.93 8.17 -0.35
N VAL A 107 -6.67 7.77 -0.25
CA VAL A 107 -6.27 6.43 0.19
C VAL A 107 -5.82 6.53 1.65
N TRP A 108 -6.63 5.98 2.54
CA TRP A 108 -6.43 6.04 3.98
C TRP A 108 -5.62 4.83 4.47
N SER A 109 -4.52 5.08 5.17
CA SER A 109 -3.64 4.06 5.75
C SER A 109 -3.50 4.29 7.26
N PRO A 110 -4.58 4.07 8.04
CA PRO A 110 -4.62 4.46 9.45
C PRO A 110 -3.51 3.87 10.30
N LEU A 111 -3.12 2.60 10.12
CA LEU A 111 -2.07 2.04 10.98
C LEU A 111 -0.75 2.77 10.75
N SER A 112 -0.41 3.05 9.49
CA SER A 112 0.80 3.79 9.16
C SER A 112 0.79 5.21 9.70
N ASN A 113 -0.30 5.94 9.50
CA ASN A 113 -0.40 7.28 10.04
C ASN A 113 -0.26 7.31 11.57
N LEU A 114 -0.86 6.36 12.28
CA LEU A 114 -0.78 6.28 13.74
C LEU A 114 0.61 5.87 14.24
N LEU A 115 1.28 4.94 13.55
CA LEU A 115 2.65 4.51 13.87
C LEU A 115 3.64 5.66 13.69
N LEU A 116 3.48 6.45 12.64
CA LEU A 116 4.42 7.50 12.26
C LEU A 116 4.12 8.84 12.95
N TYR A 117 2.85 9.23 13.04
CA TYR A 117 2.45 10.59 13.40
C TYR A 117 1.54 10.69 14.62
N GLY A 118 1.05 9.55 15.12
CA GLY A 118 0.12 9.49 16.26
C GLY A 118 -1.29 10.02 15.98
N ASP A 119 -1.55 10.43 14.73
CA ASP A 119 -2.86 10.84 14.25
C ASP A 119 -3.10 10.30 12.84
N THR A 120 -4.32 10.40 12.33
CA THR A 120 -4.69 9.92 11.00
C THR A 120 -5.75 10.81 10.35
N THR A 121 -5.88 10.67 9.04
CA THR A 121 -6.72 11.46 8.14
C THR A 121 -8.16 11.59 8.59
N GLN A 122 -8.72 12.80 8.47
CA GLN A 122 -10.13 13.12 8.75
C GLN A 122 -11.04 12.59 7.63
N VAL A 123 -11.12 11.26 7.51
CA VAL A 123 -11.82 10.57 6.41
C VAL A 123 -13.33 10.75 6.43
N ASP A 124 -13.91 11.04 7.59
CA ASP A 124 -15.30 11.48 7.74
C ASP A 124 -15.53 12.83 7.04
N VAL A 125 -14.61 13.78 7.23
CA VAL A 125 -14.64 15.08 6.55
C VAL A 125 -14.39 14.92 5.05
N ALA A 126 -13.38 14.14 4.65
CA ALA A 126 -13.11 13.84 3.25
C ALA A 126 -14.35 13.28 2.53
N ARG A 127 -15.03 12.31 3.16
CA ARG A 127 -16.27 11.73 2.65
C ARG A 127 -17.40 12.77 2.57
N SER A 128 -17.56 13.62 3.58
CA SER A 128 -18.57 14.67 3.59
C SER A 128 -18.34 15.76 2.53
N SER A 129 -17.08 16.03 2.18
CA SER A 129 -16.68 16.94 1.10
C SER A 129 -16.80 16.33 -0.30
N GLY A 130 -17.14 15.04 -0.42
CA GLY A 130 -17.35 14.36 -1.70
C GLY A 130 -16.17 13.52 -2.20
N CYS A 131 -15.11 13.35 -1.41
CA CYS A 131 -14.01 12.46 -1.77
C CYS A 131 -14.45 10.99 -1.70
N LYS A 132 -13.94 10.17 -2.61
CA LYS A 132 -13.96 8.71 -2.42
C LYS A 132 -12.86 8.35 -1.43
N VAL A 133 -13.14 7.46 -0.48
CA VAL A 133 -12.15 7.00 0.51
C VAL A 133 -11.93 5.51 0.35
N SER A 134 -10.72 5.11 -0.05
CA SER A 134 -10.26 3.72 -0.04
C SER A 134 -9.30 3.47 1.12
N LEU A 135 -8.98 2.19 1.38
CA LEU A 135 -7.99 1.79 2.36
C LEU A 135 -6.72 1.27 1.68
N GLY A 136 -5.56 1.57 2.26
CA GLY A 136 -4.25 1.05 1.88
C GLY A 136 -3.49 0.56 3.11
N SER A 137 -2.76 -0.56 2.98
CA SER A 137 -1.96 -1.08 4.11
C SER A 137 -0.68 -0.30 4.33
N ASP A 138 -0.29 0.52 3.35
CA ASP A 138 1.05 1.06 3.20
C ASP A 138 2.12 -0.06 3.18
N TRP A 139 3.39 0.27 3.36
CA TRP A 139 4.49 -0.71 3.39
C TRP A 139 4.67 -1.38 4.75
N SER A 140 5.16 -2.64 4.75
CA SER A 140 5.18 -3.48 5.96
C SER A 140 5.99 -2.96 7.16
N PRO A 141 7.07 -2.16 7.02
CA PRO A 141 7.83 -1.65 8.16
C PRO A 141 7.09 -0.64 9.02
N SER A 142 6.24 0.20 8.41
CA SER A 142 5.46 1.20 9.14
C SER A 142 3.96 1.13 8.90
N GLY A 143 3.43 0.10 8.25
CA GLY A 143 2.00 -0.10 7.98
C GLY A 143 1.47 -1.46 8.45
N SER A 144 0.30 -1.85 7.97
CA SER A 144 -0.22 -3.20 8.21
C SER A 144 0.51 -4.22 7.33
N LYS A 145 0.75 -5.42 7.86
CA LYS A 145 1.28 -6.53 7.05
C LYS A 145 0.32 -6.94 5.92
N ASN A 146 -0.98 -6.68 6.05
CA ASN A 146 -1.98 -6.99 5.03
C ASN A 146 -3.28 -6.16 5.21
N LEU A 147 -4.11 -6.12 4.17
CA LEU A 147 -5.39 -5.38 4.17
C LEU A 147 -6.41 -5.90 5.20
N LEU A 148 -6.35 -7.17 5.63
CA LEU A 148 -7.26 -7.68 6.66
C LEU A 148 -6.96 -7.09 8.03
N ALA A 149 -5.68 -6.80 8.32
CA ALA A 149 -5.29 -6.06 9.51
C ALA A 149 -5.68 -4.59 9.39
N GLU A 150 -5.44 -3.96 8.23
CA GLU A 150 -5.81 -2.56 7.99
C GLU A 150 -7.31 -2.34 8.15
N LEU A 151 -8.16 -3.25 7.65
CA LEU A 151 -9.61 -3.21 7.85
C LEU A 151 -10.02 -3.18 9.33
N LYS A 152 -9.32 -3.95 10.18
CA LYS A 152 -9.59 -3.98 11.62
C LYS A 152 -9.14 -2.69 12.29
N VAL A 153 -7.98 -2.16 11.90
CA VAL A 153 -7.49 -0.87 12.42
C VAL A 153 -8.44 0.26 11.99
N ALA A 154 -8.81 0.33 10.72
CA ALA A 154 -9.77 1.31 10.21
C ALA A 154 -11.12 1.26 10.95
N HIS A 155 -11.63 0.06 11.23
CA HIS A 155 -12.82 -0.12 12.04
C HIS A 155 -12.65 0.40 13.47
N ILE A 156 -11.57 0.03 14.15
CA ILE A 156 -11.26 0.51 15.50
C ILE A 156 -11.21 2.03 15.52
N VAL A 157 -10.45 2.64 14.60
CA VAL A 157 -10.34 4.10 14.52
C VAL A 157 -11.71 4.73 14.26
N SER A 158 -12.51 4.14 13.35
CA SER A 158 -13.86 4.63 13.10
C SER A 158 -14.77 4.55 14.32
N GLN A 159 -14.64 3.54 15.17
CA GLN A 159 -15.44 3.41 16.39
C GLN A 159 -14.98 4.38 17.48
N VAL A 160 -13.67 4.40 17.76
CA VAL A 160 -13.08 5.27 18.79
C VAL A 160 -13.31 6.75 18.48
N ARG A 161 -13.17 7.14 17.21
CA ARG A 161 -13.33 8.53 16.75
C ARG A 161 -14.70 8.87 16.20
N ASN A 162 -15.65 7.92 16.23
CA ASN A 162 -17.01 8.10 15.71
C ASN A 162 -17.07 8.60 14.25
N LEU A 163 -16.24 8.05 13.35
CA LEU A 163 -16.14 8.47 11.94
C LEU A 163 -17.31 7.99 11.07
N GLY A 164 -18.17 7.12 11.62
CA GLY A 164 -19.39 6.65 10.95
C GLY A 164 -19.14 5.74 9.75
N PHE A 165 -18.11 4.89 9.75
CA PHE A 165 -17.96 3.81 8.77
C PHE A 165 -18.65 2.55 9.29
N SER A 166 -19.59 2.01 8.50
CA SER A 166 -20.12 0.66 8.70
C SER A 166 -19.16 -0.40 8.16
N ASP A 167 -19.34 -1.66 8.55
CA ASP A 167 -18.54 -2.77 7.99
C ASP A 167 -18.70 -2.86 6.47
N LYS A 168 -19.89 -2.53 5.94
CA LYS A 168 -20.13 -2.44 4.49
C LYS A 168 -19.32 -1.33 3.83
N ASP A 169 -19.21 -0.16 4.46
CA ASP A 169 -18.39 0.94 3.94
C ASP A 169 -16.91 0.57 3.89
N LEU A 170 -16.41 -0.11 4.93
CA LEU A 170 -15.02 -0.57 4.99
C LEU A 170 -14.73 -1.64 3.93
N VAL A 171 -15.66 -2.58 3.71
CA VAL A 171 -15.53 -3.57 2.63
C VAL A 171 -15.56 -2.88 1.26
N ALA A 172 -16.41 -1.88 1.05
CA ALA A 172 -16.41 -1.10 -0.18
C ALA A 172 -15.07 -0.37 -0.39
N ALA A 173 -14.47 0.16 0.69
CA ALA A 173 -13.18 0.85 0.68
C ALA A 173 -11.98 -0.02 0.25
N VAL A 174 -12.13 -1.36 0.24
CA VAL A 174 -11.11 -2.31 -0.26
C VAL A 174 -11.56 -3.10 -1.49
N THR A 175 -12.72 -2.78 -2.07
CA THR A 175 -13.28 -3.47 -3.25
C THR A 175 -13.72 -2.48 -4.33
N ILE A 176 -14.97 -2.04 -4.31
CA ILE A 176 -15.54 -1.21 -5.37
C ILE A 176 -14.99 0.22 -5.36
N VAL A 177 -14.61 0.77 -4.21
CA VAL A 177 -14.05 2.13 -4.15
C VAL A 177 -12.69 2.21 -4.84
N PRO A 178 -11.67 1.39 -4.52
CA PRO A 178 -10.40 1.43 -5.24
C PRO A 178 -10.57 1.08 -6.73
N ALA A 179 -11.51 0.18 -7.09
CA ALA A 179 -11.84 -0.04 -8.50
C ALA A 179 -12.35 1.24 -9.20
N ARG A 180 -13.18 2.05 -8.55
CA ARG A 180 -13.63 3.35 -9.08
C ARG A 180 -12.52 4.40 -9.13
N ILE A 181 -11.59 4.38 -8.19
CA ILE A 181 -10.43 5.27 -8.17
C ILE A 181 -9.54 4.98 -9.38
N LEU A 182 -9.23 3.71 -9.62
CA LEU A 182 -8.43 3.23 -10.75
C LEU A 182 -9.18 3.27 -12.10
N LYS A 183 -10.48 3.61 -12.11
CA LYS A 183 -11.36 3.54 -13.29
C LYS A 183 -11.52 2.11 -13.86
N TRP A 184 -11.45 1.12 -12.97
CA TRP A 184 -11.57 -0.32 -13.25
C TRP A 184 -12.95 -0.88 -12.90
N ASP A 185 -13.86 -0.06 -12.37
CA ASP A 185 -15.14 -0.49 -11.83
C ASP A 185 -16.08 -1.09 -12.88
N ALA A 186 -15.84 -0.89 -14.17
CA ALA A 186 -16.53 -1.63 -15.24
C ALA A 186 -16.19 -3.13 -15.25
N LEU A 187 -15.00 -3.52 -14.77
CA LEU A 187 -14.47 -4.88 -14.86
C LEU A 187 -14.19 -5.52 -13.49
N LEU A 188 -14.07 -4.73 -12.42
CA LEU A 188 -13.65 -5.18 -11.09
C LEU A 188 -14.48 -4.52 -9.97
N GLY A 189 -14.21 -4.94 -8.73
CA GLY A 189 -14.73 -4.33 -7.51
C GLY A 189 -16.10 -4.83 -7.05
N SER A 190 -16.81 -5.63 -7.86
CA SER A 190 -18.07 -6.28 -7.50
C SER A 190 -18.28 -7.57 -8.30
N ILE A 191 -19.19 -8.43 -7.83
CA ILE A 191 -19.53 -9.70 -8.48
C ILE A 191 -20.76 -9.47 -9.38
N GLU A 192 -20.51 -9.25 -10.67
CA GLU A 192 -21.54 -8.97 -11.67
C GLU A 192 -21.20 -9.68 -12.99
N VAL A 193 -22.22 -10.06 -13.76
CA VAL A 193 -22.02 -10.68 -15.08
C VAL A 193 -21.27 -9.71 -15.99
N GLY A 194 -20.20 -10.20 -16.63
CA GLY A 194 -19.35 -9.41 -17.54
C GLY A 194 -18.08 -8.84 -16.88
N LYS A 195 -17.95 -8.93 -15.55
CA LYS A 195 -16.72 -8.55 -14.83
C LYS A 195 -15.69 -9.69 -14.80
N LEU A 196 -14.43 -9.33 -14.57
CA LEU A 196 -13.35 -10.31 -14.39
C LEU A 196 -13.57 -11.09 -13.09
N ALA A 197 -13.19 -12.36 -13.09
CA ALA A 197 -13.36 -13.26 -11.95
C ALA A 197 -12.26 -13.06 -10.89
N ASP A 198 -12.23 -11.86 -10.31
CA ASP A 198 -11.41 -11.50 -9.16
C ASP A 198 -12.22 -11.73 -7.88
N LEU A 199 -11.94 -12.85 -7.21
CA LEU A 199 -12.76 -13.35 -6.12
C LEU A 199 -11.91 -13.70 -4.92
N THR A 200 -12.36 -13.31 -3.73
CA THR A 200 -11.83 -13.79 -2.45
C THR A 200 -12.93 -14.54 -1.72
N VAL A 201 -12.64 -15.79 -1.36
CA VAL A 201 -13.52 -16.66 -0.58
C VAL A 201 -13.02 -16.67 0.85
N VAL A 202 -13.86 -16.21 1.77
CA VAL A 202 -13.60 -16.20 3.21
C VAL A 202 -14.43 -17.28 3.89
N SER A 203 -13.86 -17.95 4.88
CA SER A 203 -14.52 -19.03 5.61
C SER A 203 -15.68 -18.53 6.46
N GLY A 204 -16.78 -19.29 6.46
CA GLY A 204 -17.97 -19.04 7.27
C GLY A 204 -19.23 -18.98 6.42
N THR A 205 -20.34 -19.47 6.96
CA THR A 205 -21.64 -19.57 6.25
C THR A 205 -22.80 -18.90 6.99
N ALA A 206 -22.52 -18.23 8.11
CA ALA A 206 -23.53 -17.62 8.97
C ALA A 206 -23.08 -16.26 9.52
N GLY A 207 -24.04 -15.42 9.89
CA GLY A 207 -23.82 -14.05 10.37
C GLY A 207 -23.82 -13.00 9.25
N ASP A 208 -23.55 -11.74 9.61
CA ASP A 208 -23.42 -10.67 8.62
C ASP A 208 -22.12 -10.83 7.81
N PRO A 209 -22.18 -10.89 6.46
CA PRO A 209 -21.01 -11.16 5.63
C PRO A 209 -19.98 -10.02 5.64
N TYR A 210 -20.39 -8.76 5.82
CA TYR A 210 -19.46 -7.64 5.87
C TYR A 210 -18.65 -7.67 7.16
N SER A 211 -19.31 -7.91 8.30
CA SER A 211 -18.63 -8.16 9.57
C SER A 211 -17.69 -9.35 9.52
N LYS A 212 -18.08 -10.44 8.82
CA LYS A 212 -17.21 -11.61 8.63
C LYS A 212 -15.94 -11.27 7.89
N LEU A 213 -16.02 -10.55 6.76
CA LEU A 213 -14.83 -10.14 6.01
C LEU A 213 -13.93 -9.23 6.85
N ARG A 214 -14.51 -8.23 7.55
CA ARG A 214 -13.74 -7.33 8.40
C ARG A 214 -13.00 -8.07 9.54
N GLN A 215 -13.62 -9.11 10.10
CA GLN A 215 -13.04 -9.88 11.22
C GLN A 215 -12.05 -10.95 10.76
N ALA A 216 -12.05 -11.32 9.47
CA ALA A 216 -11.27 -12.43 8.94
C ALA A 216 -9.77 -12.29 9.25
N LYS A 217 -9.14 -13.38 9.69
CA LYS A 217 -7.69 -13.53 9.81
C LYS A 217 -7.14 -14.17 8.53
N GLU A 218 -5.82 -14.13 8.35
CA GLU A 218 -5.16 -14.68 7.15
C GLU A 218 -5.52 -16.16 6.91
N GLY A 219 -5.65 -16.96 7.98
CA GLY A 219 -6.05 -18.37 7.90
C GLY A 219 -7.50 -18.61 7.45
N ASP A 220 -8.36 -17.59 7.52
CA ASP A 220 -9.77 -17.69 7.13
C ASP A 220 -9.97 -17.60 5.61
N ILE A 221 -8.97 -17.10 4.88
CA ILE A 221 -8.98 -17.04 3.42
C ILE A 221 -8.94 -18.46 2.87
N ALA A 222 -10.02 -18.88 2.22
CA ALA A 222 -10.13 -20.19 1.62
C ALA A 222 -9.54 -20.21 0.20
N LEU A 223 -9.78 -19.16 -0.58
CA LEU A 223 -9.34 -19.04 -1.97
C LEU A 223 -9.29 -17.57 -2.40
N VAL A 224 -8.30 -17.22 -3.21
CA VAL A 224 -8.15 -15.96 -3.94
C VAL A 224 -7.95 -16.34 -5.40
N VAL A 225 -8.75 -15.72 -6.26
CA VAL A 225 -8.78 -15.91 -7.70
C VAL A 225 -8.55 -14.56 -8.34
N ILE A 226 -7.68 -14.51 -9.35
CA ILE A 226 -7.47 -13.32 -10.18
C ILE A 226 -7.70 -13.74 -11.62
N ASP A 227 -8.63 -13.07 -12.31
CA ASP A 227 -9.00 -13.37 -13.69
C ASP A 227 -9.36 -14.85 -13.92
N GLY A 228 -10.07 -15.45 -12.95
CA GLY A 228 -10.43 -16.88 -13.00
C GLY A 228 -9.29 -17.85 -12.64
N ALA A 229 -8.05 -17.37 -12.51
CA ALA A 229 -6.90 -18.17 -12.11
C ALA A 229 -6.77 -18.25 -10.57
N PRO A 230 -6.75 -19.45 -9.96
CA PRO A 230 -6.49 -19.63 -8.53
C PRO A 230 -5.07 -19.18 -8.17
N LYS A 231 -4.94 -18.15 -7.32
CA LYS A 231 -3.64 -17.55 -6.94
C LYS A 231 -3.20 -17.90 -5.54
N TYR A 232 -4.13 -18.00 -4.61
CA TYR A 232 -3.79 -18.27 -3.22
C TYR A 232 -4.95 -18.98 -2.53
N GLY A 233 -4.69 -19.89 -1.60
CA GLY A 233 -5.79 -20.52 -0.87
C GLY A 233 -5.36 -21.73 -0.07
N ARG A 234 -6.32 -22.39 0.57
CA ARG A 234 -6.06 -23.61 1.35
C ARG A 234 -5.47 -24.70 0.47
N SER A 235 -4.48 -25.40 0.99
CA SER A 235 -3.83 -26.51 0.29
C SER A 235 -4.80 -27.60 -0.18
N SER A 236 -5.90 -27.83 0.54
CA SER A 236 -6.95 -28.79 0.13
C SER A 236 -7.65 -28.42 -1.18
N LEU A 237 -7.74 -27.13 -1.51
CA LEU A 237 -8.30 -26.65 -2.77
C LEU A 237 -7.20 -26.48 -3.82
N MET A 238 -6.10 -25.83 -3.44
CA MET A 238 -5.03 -25.42 -4.35
C MET A 238 -4.28 -26.60 -4.98
N LYS A 239 -4.17 -27.75 -4.31
CA LYS A 239 -3.57 -28.97 -4.91
C LYS A 239 -4.25 -29.39 -6.21
N THR A 240 -5.57 -29.18 -6.30
CA THR A 240 -6.35 -29.49 -7.51
C THR A 240 -6.40 -28.30 -8.46
N LEU A 241 -6.59 -27.10 -7.92
CA LEU A 241 -6.85 -25.88 -8.69
C LEU A 241 -5.60 -25.26 -9.33
N ALA A 242 -4.43 -25.44 -8.72
CA ALA A 242 -3.15 -24.92 -9.21
C ALA A 242 -2.01 -25.89 -8.86
N PRO A 243 -1.91 -27.04 -9.56
CA PRO A 243 -0.83 -27.99 -9.35
C PRO A 243 0.51 -27.34 -9.71
N GLY A 244 1.36 -27.11 -8.71
CA GLY A 244 2.62 -26.38 -8.85
C GLY A 244 2.70 -25.11 -8.00
N ALA A 245 1.61 -24.71 -7.34
CA ALA A 245 1.64 -23.68 -6.32
C ALA A 245 2.56 -24.06 -5.14
N GLU A 246 3.19 -23.08 -4.53
CA GLU A 246 4.14 -23.25 -3.44
C GLU A 246 3.44 -23.21 -2.08
N THR A 247 3.87 -24.05 -1.14
CA THR A 247 3.30 -24.09 0.21
C THR A 247 3.62 -22.83 1.00
N VAL A 248 2.61 -22.23 1.64
CA VAL A 248 2.75 -21.10 2.55
C VAL A 248 2.07 -21.44 3.87
N HIS A 249 2.80 -21.33 4.98
CA HIS A 249 2.28 -21.57 6.32
C HIS A 249 1.65 -20.31 6.90
N VAL A 250 0.41 -20.41 7.39
CA VAL A 250 -0.35 -19.30 8.01
C VAL A 250 -0.87 -19.74 9.37
N GLY A 251 -0.04 -19.54 10.39
CA GLY A 251 -0.30 -20.12 11.71
C GLY A 251 -0.44 -21.65 11.63
N SER A 252 -1.58 -22.17 12.08
CA SER A 252 -1.90 -23.61 11.99
C SER A 252 -2.43 -24.06 10.62
N HIS A 253 -2.69 -23.13 9.70
CA HIS A 253 -3.23 -23.45 8.38
C HIS A 253 -2.11 -23.62 7.35
N VAL A 254 -2.35 -24.50 6.37
CA VAL A 254 -1.46 -24.70 5.23
C VAL A 254 -2.17 -24.20 3.97
N HIS A 255 -1.64 -23.12 3.43
CA HIS A 255 -2.06 -22.51 2.18
C HIS A 255 -1.05 -22.80 1.07
N MET A 256 -1.41 -22.45 -0.16
CA MET A 256 -0.50 -22.49 -1.30
C MET A 256 -0.67 -21.21 -2.13
N ALA A 257 0.44 -20.70 -2.67
CA ALA A 257 0.49 -19.52 -3.54
C ALA A 257 0.97 -19.93 -4.94
N ALA A 258 0.21 -19.57 -5.97
CA ALA A 258 0.56 -19.75 -7.37
C ALA A 258 1.09 -18.42 -7.92
N PHE A 259 2.38 -18.39 -8.22
CA PHE A 259 3.04 -17.27 -8.87
C PHE A 259 2.93 -17.39 -10.38
N ASP A 260 2.80 -16.26 -11.08
CA ASP A 260 2.88 -16.26 -12.52
C ASP A 260 4.31 -16.59 -13.00
N LYS A 261 4.39 -17.22 -14.17
CA LYS A 261 5.65 -17.71 -14.71
C LYS A 261 6.36 -16.60 -15.47
N ASP A 262 7.37 -16.01 -14.86
CA ASP A 262 8.33 -15.14 -15.56
C ASP A 262 9.61 -15.91 -15.91
N PRO A 263 10.11 -15.91 -17.16
CA PRO A 263 11.35 -16.59 -17.53
C PRO A 263 12.58 -16.24 -16.66
N ASP A 264 12.60 -15.03 -16.09
CA ASP A 264 13.71 -14.52 -15.31
C ASP A 264 13.58 -14.80 -13.80
N LEU A 265 12.41 -15.25 -13.33
CA LEU A 265 12.15 -15.54 -11.91
C LEU A 265 11.63 -16.96 -11.64
N SER A 266 11.10 -17.65 -12.65
CA SER A 266 10.44 -18.96 -12.49
C SER A 266 11.35 -20.08 -11.97
N PHE A 267 12.66 -19.84 -11.89
CA PHE A 267 13.64 -20.77 -11.33
C PHE A 267 13.92 -20.56 -9.84
N VAL A 268 13.38 -19.49 -9.23
CA VAL A 268 13.51 -19.20 -7.80
C VAL A 268 12.18 -19.44 -7.12
N THR A 269 12.16 -20.39 -6.18
CA THR A 269 10.99 -20.63 -5.33
C THR A 269 10.85 -19.53 -4.28
N LEU A 270 9.65 -19.31 -3.75
CA LEU A 270 9.42 -18.42 -2.61
C LEU A 270 10.35 -18.75 -1.44
N ALA A 271 10.51 -20.04 -1.13
CA ALA A 271 11.42 -20.49 -0.07
C ALA A 271 12.88 -20.11 -0.34
N GLN A 272 13.35 -20.25 -1.59
CA GLN A 272 14.70 -19.83 -1.99
C GLN A 272 14.87 -18.32 -1.92
N ALA A 273 13.88 -17.55 -2.41
CA ALA A 273 13.90 -16.09 -2.35
C ALA A 273 13.93 -15.59 -0.90
N THR A 274 13.09 -16.15 -0.02
CA THR A 274 13.07 -15.81 1.42
C THR A 274 14.40 -16.15 2.09
N ALA A 275 14.97 -17.33 1.83
CA ALA A 275 16.25 -17.73 2.40
C ALA A 275 17.40 -16.82 1.93
N ALA A 276 17.45 -16.48 0.64
CA ALA A 276 18.46 -15.60 0.09
C ALA A 276 18.35 -14.17 0.67
N LEU A 277 17.14 -13.65 0.84
CA LEU A 277 16.92 -12.34 1.44
C LEU A 277 17.29 -12.33 2.93
N ALA A 278 16.93 -13.38 3.68
CA ALA A 278 17.30 -13.51 5.09
C ALA A 278 18.83 -13.55 5.28
N ASP A 279 19.53 -14.37 4.50
CA ASP A 279 20.99 -14.47 4.51
C ASP A 279 21.67 -13.16 4.05
N GLY A 280 21.05 -12.42 3.12
CA GLY A 280 21.50 -11.10 2.70
C GLY A 280 21.38 -10.04 3.80
N LEU A 281 20.23 -9.99 4.47
CA LEU A 281 19.95 -9.04 5.55
C LEU A 281 20.75 -9.34 6.82
N GLU A 282 20.97 -10.61 7.14
CA GLU A 282 21.81 -11.02 8.28
C GLU A 282 23.29 -10.63 8.05
N ARG A 283 23.79 -10.79 6.82
CA ARG A 283 25.18 -10.48 6.45
C ARG A 283 25.38 -9.08 5.86
N LEU A 284 24.38 -8.21 5.97
CA LEU A 284 24.46 -6.82 5.52
C LEU A 284 25.78 -6.12 5.96
N PRO A 285 26.32 -6.33 7.18
CA PRO A 285 27.55 -5.69 7.60
C PRO A 285 28.76 -6.10 6.74
N ASP A 286 28.88 -7.39 6.47
CA ASP A 286 29.97 -7.98 5.69
C ASP A 286 29.86 -7.60 4.21
N LEU A 287 28.64 -7.52 3.68
CA LEU A 287 28.36 -7.17 2.29
C LEU A 287 28.71 -5.71 2.00
N VAL A 288 28.43 -4.81 2.94
CA VAL A 288 28.81 -3.39 2.84
C VAL A 288 30.33 -3.23 2.96
N ALA A 289 30.98 -3.93 3.90
CA ALA A 289 32.43 -3.87 4.08
C ALA A 289 33.24 -4.39 2.88
N LYS A 290 32.68 -5.35 2.11
CA LYS A 290 33.32 -5.95 0.94
C LYS A 290 33.16 -5.15 -0.36
N LYS A 291 32.34 -4.09 -0.40
CA LYS A 291 32.26 -3.19 -1.55
C LYS A 291 33.21 -1.99 -1.36
N PRO A 292 34.41 -1.95 -1.98
CA PRO A 292 35.04 -0.66 -2.24
C PRO A 292 34.10 0.15 -3.15
N MET A 293 34.15 1.48 -3.07
CA MET A 293 33.48 2.41 -3.98
C MET A 293 33.66 1.94 -5.44
N MET A 294 32.68 1.22 -5.98
CA MET A 294 32.62 0.98 -7.41
C MET A 294 32.15 2.29 -8.02
N MET A 295 33.12 3.11 -8.44
CA MET A 295 32.92 4.01 -9.57
C MET A 295 32.22 3.20 -10.65
N ALA A 296 31.03 3.65 -11.05
CA ALA A 296 30.16 2.99 -12.01
C ALA A 296 30.90 2.74 -13.34
N ALA A 297 31.58 1.61 -13.44
CA ALA A 297 31.87 1.00 -14.73
C ALA A 297 30.54 0.46 -15.24
N ARG A 298 29.95 1.14 -16.23
CA ARG A 298 28.78 0.66 -16.97
C ARG A 298 29.10 -0.75 -17.49
N ALA A 299 28.64 -1.77 -16.78
CA ALA A 299 28.47 -3.08 -17.35
C ALA A 299 27.39 -2.97 -18.43
N PRO A 300 27.60 -3.52 -19.65
CA PRO A 300 26.55 -3.57 -20.64
C PRO A 300 25.46 -4.50 -20.10
N GLN A 301 24.32 -3.91 -19.72
CA GLN A 301 23.17 -4.52 -19.04
C GLN A 301 23.45 -5.05 -17.63
N SER A 302 23.54 -4.12 -16.67
CA SER A 302 23.34 -4.45 -15.26
C SER A 302 21.85 -4.41 -14.92
N TRP A 303 21.34 -5.51 -14.36
CA TRP A 303 20.06 -5.50 -13.65
C TRP A 303 20.26 -4.81 -12.31
N ALA A 304 19.45 -3.80 -12.02
CA ALA A 304 19.35 -3.20 -10.70
C ALA A 304 17.98 -3.54 -10.11
N LEU A 305 17.93 -3.80 -8.80
CA LEU A 305 16.66 -3.74 -8.09
C LEU A 305 16.25 -2.28 -8.04
N ASP A 306 15.23 -1.96 -8.81
CA ASP A 306 14.50 -0.71 -8.73
C ASP A 306 13.50 -0.86 -7.58
N PHE A 307 13.76 -0.18 -6.47
CA PHE A 307 12.78 -0.05 -5.40
C PHE A 307 11.85 1.10 -5.79
N ASP A 308 10.54 0.97 -5.51
CA ASP A 308 9.49 1.93 -5.91
C ASP A 308 9.74 3.42 -5.53
N GLU A 309 10.82 3.72 -4.82
CA GLU A 309 11.28 5.08 -4.47
C GLU A 309 12.21 5.75 -5.51
N GLN A 310 12.64 5.06 -6.57
CA GLN A 310 13.62 5.60 -7.55
C GLN A 310 13.06 5.82 -8.95
N GLU A 311 11.85 6.38 -9.07
CA GLU A 311 11.39 6.83 -10.39
C GLU A 311 12.16 8.07 -10.88
N ASP A 312 12.56 8.05 -12.16
CA ASP A 312 12.85 9.25 -12.95
C ASP A 312 11.52 9.99 -13.19
N GLU A 313 11.01 10.64 -12.15
CA GLU A 313 9.75 11.40 -12.21
C GLU A 313 9.87 12.52 -13.27
N PRO A 314 8.86 12.74 -14.12
CA PRO A 314 8.91 13.78 -15.15
C PRO A 314 8.90 15.21 -14.58
N PHE A 315 8.76 15.36 -13.27
CA PHE A 315 8.72 16.62 -12.54
C PHE A 315 9.70 16.66 -11.37
N ASP A 316 10.15 17.87 -11.01
CA ASP A 316 11.06 18.06 -9.89
C ASP A 316 10.29 17.86 -8.56
N LEU A 317 10.85 17.03 -7.69
CA LEU A 317 10.33 16.64 -6.38
C LEU A 317 10.75 17.67 -5.31
N ASP A 318 9.96 17.90 -4.26
CA ASP A 318 10.36 18.86 -3.21
C ASP A 318 11.53 18.28 -2.37
N PRO A 319 12.74 18.87 -2.43
CA PRO A 319 13.91 18.36 -1.73
C PRO A 319 13.80 18.39 -0.20
N ASN A 320 12.78 19.05 0.37
CA ASN A 320 12.54 19.12 1.81
C ASN A 320 11.56 18.09 2.37
N GLN A 321 10.94 17.25 1.54
CA GLN A 321 9.96 16.23 1.98
C GLN A 321 10.49 15.28 3.04
N TRP A 322 11.76 14.90 2.90
CA TRP A 322 12.43 13.99 3.83
C TRP A 322 13.14 14.71 4.98
N GLY A 323 12.95 16.02 5.09
CA GLY A 323 13.75 16.92 5.91
C GLY A 323 13.53 16.85 7.42
N ASP A 324 12.42 16.28 7.90
CA ASP A 324 12.08 16.34 9.33
C ASP A 324 12.08 14.97 10.03
N MET A 325 11.46 13.93 9.46
CA MET A 325 11.37 12.63 10.15
C MET A 325 12.33 11.58 9.59
N HIS A 326 12.57 11.53 8.28
CA HIS A 326 13.68 10.73 7.73
C HIS A 326 15.01 11.33 8.11
N ARG A 327 15.18 12.66 8.17
CA ARG A 327 16.37 13.25 8.82
C ARG A 327 16.42 12.94 10.31
N THR A 328 15.33 12.85 11.06
CA THR A 328 15.42 12.43 12.47
C THR A 328 15.73 10.93 12.60
N MET A 329 15.21 10.05 11.73
CA MET A 329 15.57 8.63 11.71
C MET A 329 16.97 8.34 11.12
N LEU A 330 17.37 9.01 10.03
CA LEU A 330 18.67 8.91 9.36
C LEU A 330 19.77 9.79 10.00
N MET A 331 19.44 10.85 10.75
CA MET A 331 20.44 11.66 11.48
C MET A 331 20.47 11.37 12.99
N ALA A 332 19.45 10.73 13.57
CA ALA A 332 19.65 9.99 14.83
C ALA A 332 20.29 8.62 14.56
N ALA A 333 20.24 8.12 13.31
CA ALA A 333 21.17 7.11 12.86
C ALA A 333 22.55 7.76 12.65
N ALA A 334 23.48 7.42 13.54
CA ALA A 334 24.84 7.12 13.12
C ALA A 334 24.80 6.33 11.78
N PRO A 335 25.85 6.38 10.91
CA PRO A 335 25.85 5.65 9.62
C PRO A 335 25.13 4.32 9.79
N LEU A 336 24.03 4.11 9.03
CA LEU A 336 23.05 3.04 9.22
C LEU A 336 23.76 1.86 9.86
N PRO A 337 23.45 1.50 11.12
CA PRO A 337 24.20 0.46 11.78
C PRO A 337 24.19 -0.73 10.83
N THR A 338 25.39 -1.11 10.39
CA THR A 338 25.66 -2.34 9.67
C THR A 338 25.49 -3.44 10.70
N VAL A 339 24.25 -3.63 11.12
CA VAL A 339 23.83 -4.69 12.01
C VAL A 339 23.03 -5.68 11.19
N PRO A 340 23.12 -6.97 11.52
CA PRO A 340 22.22 -7.97 10.96
C PRO A 340 20.76 -7.53 11.12
N VAL A 341 19.99 -7.64 10.04
CA VAL A 341 18.54 -7.39 10.04
C VAL A 341 17.82 -8.73 9.93
N GLU A 342 16.94 -9.04 10.89
CA GLU A 342 16.07 -10.22 10.81
C GLU A 342 14.97 -9.95 9.77
N LEU A 343 14.81 -10.86 8.80
CA LEU A 343 13.72 -10.77 7.83
C LEU A 343 12.38 -11.03 8.52
N ASP A 344 11.48 -10.06 8.39
CA ASP A 344 10.14 -10.12 8.96
C ASP A 344 9.33 -11.30 8.40
N PRO A 345 8.57 -12.05 9.23
CA PRO A 345 7.70 -13.11 8.73
C PRO A 345 6.63 -12.55 7.78
N LEU A 346 6.28 -13.35 6.77
CA LEU A 346 5.30 -13.00 5.73
C LEU A 346 3.89 -12.75 6.25
N THR A 347 3.51 -13.37 7.38
CA THR A 347 2.16 -13.33 7.92
C THR A 347 2.14 -12.84 9.36
N ILE A 348 1.03 -12.23 9.77
CA ILE A 348 0.80 -11.90 11.19
C ILE A 348 0.73 -13.20 12.00
N ALA A 349 0.05 -14.22 11.48
CA ALA A 349 -0.07 -15.51 12.15
C ALA A 349 1.29 -16.23 12.37
N GLY A 350 2.30 -15.94 11.55
CA GLY A 350 3.67 -16.44 11.70
C GLY A 350 4.60 -15.51 12.48
N ASP A 351 4.11 -14.36 12.94
CA ASP A 351 4.89 -13.34 13.64
C ASP A 351 4.38 -13.15 15.08
N PRO A 352 4.92 -13.90 16.06
CA PRO A 352 4.49 -13.79 17.44
C PRO A 352 4.82 -12.44 18.07
N LYS A 353 5.74 -11.66 17.50
CA LYS A 353 6.15 -10.34 18.00
C LYS A 353 5.31 -9.21 17.39
N TYR A 354 4.49 -9.47 16.38
CA TYR A 354 3.75 -8.43 15.64
C TYR A 354 2.96 -7.50 16.58
N PHE A 355 2.06 -8.05 17.38
CA PHE A 355 1.23 -7.25 18.27
C PHE A 355 2.02 -6.64 19.44
N ASP A 356 3.13 -7.25 19.84
CA ASP A 356 3.99 -6.66 20.88
C ASP A 356 4.75 -5.45 20.36
N ARG A 357 5.20 -5.46 19.09
CA ARG A 357 5.74 -4.28 18.40
C ARG A 357 4.70 -3.16 18.34
N ILE A 358 3.45 -3.49 17.99
CA ILE A 358 2.36 -2.49 17.96
C ILE A 358 2.04 -1.93 19.36
N LYS A 359 2.02 -2.76 20.41
CA LYS A 359 1.84 -2.29 21.80
C LYS A 359 2.98 -1.36 22.24
N ALA A 360 4.21 -1.67 21.84
CA ALA A 360 5.40 -0.88 22.14
C ALA A 360 5.49 0.42 21.34
N ALA A 361 4.75 0.56 20.24
CA ALA A 361 4.79 1.75 19.39
C ALA A 361 4.38 3.02 20.17
N ILE A 362 5.29 3.98 20.27
CA ILE A 362 5.10 5.15 21.14
C ILE A 362 4.04 6.14 20.63
N ASN A 363 3.81 6.19 19.33
CA ASN A 363 2.97 7.21 18.71
C ASN A 363 1.48 6.85 18.70
N ILE A 364 1.12 5.56 18.75
CA ILE A 364 -0.30 5.16 18.69
C ILE A 364 -1.03 5.62 19.96
N PRO A 365 -2.14 6.40 19.83
CA PRO A 365 -2.97 6.82 20.97
C PRO A 365 -3.42 5.66 21.86
N ALA A 366 -3.48 5.89 23.17
CA ALA A 366 -3.66 4.84 24.16
C ALA A 366 -5.01 4.10 24.03
N ASP A 367 -6.07 4.81 23.67
CA ASP A 367 -7.41 4.27 23.43
C ASP A 367 -7.45 3.36 22.20
N ILE A 368 -6.87 3.80 21.07
CA ILE A 368 -6.75 2.99 19.84
C ILE A 368 -5.85 1.78 20.09
N LYS A 369 -4.70 1.99 20.74
CA LYS A 369 -3.76 0.91 21.08
C LYS A 369 -4.41 -0.16 21.95
N ALA A 370 -5.24 0.23 22.92
CA ALA A 370 -5.97 -0.70 23.78
C ALA A 370 -6.96 -1.57 22.98
N GLU A 371 -7.63 -1.02 21.97
CA GLU A 371 -8.50 -1.79 21.09
C GLU A 371 -7.72 -2.70 20.12
N ILE A 372 -6.60 -2.22 19.54
CA ILE A 372 -5.75 -3.04 18.67
C ILE A 372 -5.19 -4.25 19.44
N ALA A 373 -4.83 -4.08 20.71
CA ALA A 373 -4.34 -5.16 21.55
C ALA A 373 -5.35 -6.31 21.75
N LYS A 374 -6.66 -6.07 21.50
CA LYS A 374 -7.71 -7.09 21.56
C LYS A 374 -7.81 -7.94 20.29
N LEU A 375 -7.07 -7.60 19.23
CA LEU A 375 -7.08 -8.33 17.95
C LEU A 375 -6.25 -9.63 17.97
N VAL A 376 -5.41 -9.81 19.00
CA VAL A 376 -4.53 -10.98 19.21
C VAL A 376 -5.32 -12.29 19.10
#